data_AF-A0A961TC39-F1
#
_entry.id   AF-A0A961TC39-F1
#
_cell.length_a   1.000
_cell.length_b   1.000
_cell.length_c   1.000
_cell.angle_alpha   90.00
_cell.angle_beta   90.00
_cell.angle_gamma   90.00
#
_symmetry.space_group_name_H-M   'P 1'
#
loop_
_entity.id
_entity.type
_entity.pdbx_description
1 polymer ?
#
loop_
_entity_poly.entity_id
_entity_poly.type
_entity_poly.pdbx_seq_one_letter_code
_entity_poly.pdbx_strand_id
1 'polypeptide(L)' 'AANYTGGLSVHKYMKIVTWQRATREGSKPIAEATARISRLEGMEGHARTADIRLRKYFPGESFDLTAGE' A
#
# COMPACT_ATOMS: atom_id res chain seq x y z
N ALA A 1 2.95 13.03 -31.81
CA ALA A 1 3.11 11.66 -31.28
C ALA A 1 4.49 11.43 -30.65
N ALA A 2 5.59 11.80 -31.32
CA ALA A 2 6.95 11.55 -30.81
C ALA A 2 7.26 12.11 -29.41
N ASN A 3 6.60 13.19 -28.98
CA ASN A 3 6.81 13.77 -27.63
C ASN A 3 6.34 12.86 -26.48
N TYR A 4 5.42 11.92 -26.74
CA TYR A 4 4.74 11.15 -25.67
C TYR A 4 4.66 9.64 -25.99
N THR A 5 5.24 9.21 -27.11
CA THR A 5 5.17 7.83 -27.58
C THR A 5 6.54 7.37 -28.03
N GLY A 6 7.04 6.31 -27.41
CA GLY A 6 8.26 5.65 -27.85
C GLY A 6 8.08 4.96 -29.21
N GLY A 7 9.18 4.91 -29.98
CA GLY A 7 9.27 4.13 -31.22
C GLY A 7 8.96 2.65 -30.99
N LEU A 8 8.89 1.87 -32.08
CA LEU A 8 8.71 0.41 -31.97
C LEU A 8 9.90 -0.19 -31.21
N SER A 9 9.61 -0.96 -30.16
CA SER A 9 10.60 -1.67 -29.35
C SER A 9 9.97 -2.92 -28.74
N VAL A 10 10.79 -3.81 -28.19
CA VAL A 10 10.33 -5.03 -27.49
C VAL A 10 9.34 -4.71 -26.38
N HIS A 11 9.44 -3.53 -25.75
CA HIS A 11 8.54 -3.10 -24.69
C HIS A 11 7.07 -3.03 -25.13
N LYS A 12 6.77 -2.86 -26.44
CA LYS A 12 5.39 -2.89 -26.97
C LYS A 12 4.75 -4.28 -26.94
N TYR A 13 5.55 -5.34 -26.84
CA TYR A 13 5.09 -6.74 -26.81
C TYR A 13 5.15 -7.36 -25.41
N MET A 14 5.53 -6.58 -24.39
CA MET A 14 5.57 -7.02 -23.00
C MET A 14 4.66 -6.17 -22.11
N LYS A 15 4.32 -6.68 -20.93
CA LYS A 15 3.66 -5.93 -19.86
C LYS A 15 4.61 -5.83 -18.67
N ILE A 16 4.83 -4.63 -18.16
CA ILE A 16 5.58 -4.46 -16.91
C ILE A 16 4.65 -4.75 -15.74
N VAL A 17 4.96 -5.78 -14.97
CA VAL A 17 4.25 -6.14 -13.75
C VAL A 17 5.09 -5.72 -12.56
N THR A 18 4.56 -4.84 -11.72
CA THR A 18 5.18 -4.47 -10.45
C THR A 18 4.90 -5.53 -9.39
N TRP A 19 5.91 -5.92 -8.63
CA TRP A 19 5.76 -6.82 -7.49
C TRP A 19 6.36 -6.20 -6.23
N GLN A 20 5.81 -6.53 -5.07
CA GLN A 20 6.32 -6.10 -3.78
C GLN A 20 6.23 -7.24 -2.76
N ARG A 21 7.22 -7.31 -1.87
CA ARG A 21 7.24 -8.21 -0.72
C ARG A 21 7.72 -7.43 0.49
N ALA A 22 6.97 -7.49 1.58
CA ALA A 22 7.32 -6.83 2.82
C ALA A 22 7.71 -7.85 3.90
N THR A 23 8.72 -7.51 4.70
CA THR A 23 8.95 -8.18 5.99
C THR A 23 7.89 -7.71 6.99
N ARG A 24 7.81 -8.35 8.16
CA ARG A 24 6.90 -7.90 9.23
C ARG A 24 7.22 -6.47 9.64
N GLU A 25 8.48 -6.19 9.98
CA GLU A 25 8.96 -4.84 10.32
C GLU A 25 8.72 -3.83 9.20
N GLY A 26 9.02 -4.19 7.95
CA GLY A 26 8.77 -3.30 6.81
C GLY A 26 7.28 -3.01 6.56
N SER A 27 6.40 -3.94 6.93
CA SER A 27 4.95 -3.76 6.77
C SER A 27 4.32 -2.85 7.82
N LYS A 28 4.97 -2.65 8.98
CA LYS A 28 4.46 -1.86 10.10
C LYS A 28 4.17 -0.40 9.73
N PRO A 29 5.16 0.41 9.27
CA PRO A 29 4.90 1.79 8.90
C PRO A 29 3.95 1.93 7.71
N ILE A 30 3.96 0.95 6.79
CA ILE A 30 3.05 0.93 5.64
C ILE A 30 1.60 0.70 6.10
N ALA A 31 1.38 -0.24 7.02
CA ALA A 31 0.05 -0.55 7.53
C ALA A 31 -0.52 0.62 8.35
N GLU A 32 0.27 1.28 9.18
CA GLU A 32 -0.14 2.50 9.90
C GLU A 32 -0.62 3.60 8.94
N ALA A 33 0.20 3.90 7.91
CA ALA A 33 -0.16 4.89 6.90
C ALA A 33 -1.40 4.46 6.10
N THR A 34 -1.47 3.19 5.68
CA THR A 34 -2.60 2.63 4.93
C THR A 34 -3.90 2.75 5.72
N ALA A 35 -3.87 2.41 7.02
CA ALA A 35 -5.05 2.50 7.88
C ALA A 35 -5.61 3.92 7.97
N ARG A 36 -4.75 4.91 8.23
CA ARG A 36 -5.15 6.33 8.34
C ARG A 36 -5.64 6.89 7.01
N ILE A 37 -4.87 6.71 5.93
CA ILE A 37 -5.22 7.22 4.59
C ILE A 37 -6.53 6.57 4.11
N SER A 38 -6.66 5.25 4.25
CA SER A 38 -7.88 4.55 3.81
C SER A 38 -9.11 5.02 4.56
N ARG A 39 -9.01 5.36 5.85
CA ARG A 39 -10.14 5.93 6.60
C ARG A 39 -10.49 7.34 6.13
N LEU A 40 -9.49 8.19 5.91
CA LEU A 40 -9.67 9.53 5.36
C LEU A 40 -10.36 9.50 3.98
N GLU A 41 -10.07 8.49 3.17
CA GLU A 41 -10.65 8.29 1.84
C GLU A 41 -11.98 7.52 1.85
N GLY A 42 -12.50 7.12 3.02
CA GLY A 42 -13.75 6.33 3.13
C GLY A 42 -13.63 4.86 2.70
N MET A 43 -12.42 4.33 2.57
CA MET A 43 -12.09 2.97 2.15
C MET A 43 -11.90 1.99 3.33
N GLU A 44 -12.91 1.82 4.17
CA GLU A 44 -12.80 1.06 5.44
C GLU A 44 -12.29 -0.39 5.29
N GLY A 45 -12.61 -1.07 4.18
CA GLY A 45 -12.08 -2.42 3.92
C GLY A 45 -10.55 -2.47 3.80
N HIS A 46 -9.95 -1.42 3.23
CA HIS A 46 -8.50 -1.29 3.12
C HIS A 46 -7.88 -1.00 4.50
N ALA A 47 -8.52 -0.12 5.28
CA ALA A 47 -8.08 0.19 6.64
C ALA A 47 -8.07 -1.06 7.54
N ARG A 48 -9.17 -1.81 7.57
CA ARG A 48 -9.28 -3.06 8.37
C ARG A 48 -8.24 -4.09 7.97
N THR A 49 -7.92 -4.17 6.68
CA THR A 49 -6.89 -5.08 6.17
C THR A 49 -5.49 -4.72 6.68
N ALA A 50 -5.22 -3.43 6.90
CA ALA A 50 -4.00 -2.95 7.56
C ALA A 50 -4.03 -3.22 9.07
N ASP A 51 -5.13 -2.91 9.76
CA ASP A 51 -5.30 -3.16 11.19
C ASP A 51 -5.08 -4.64 11.56
N ILE A 52 -5.59 -5.57 10.75
CA ILE A 52 -5.43 -7.02 10.95
C ILE A 52 -3.95 -7.40 10.93
N ARG A 53 -3.14 -6.80 10.05
CA ARG A 53 -1.70 -7.08 10.00
C ARG A 53 -0.96 -6.51 11.21
N LEU A 54 -1.30 -5.29 11.62
CA LEU A 54 -0.73 -4.68 12.82
C LEU A 54 -1.03 -5.54 14.06
N ARG A 55 -2.29 -5.92 14.26
CA ARG A 55 -2.70 -6.77 15.38
C ARG A 55 -2.06 -8.15 15.34
N LYS A 56 -1.92 -8.75 14.15
CA LYS A 56 -1.34 -10.09 13.98
C LYS A 56 0.16 -10.12 14.27
N TYR A 57 0.90 -9.10 13.84
CA TYR A 57 2.37 -9.12 13.92
C TYR A 57 2.92 -8.35 15.12
N PHE A 58 2.17 -7.39 15.65
CA PHE A 58 2.57 -6.52 16.76
C PHE A 58 1.48 -6.46 17.84
N PRO A 59 1.06 -7.61 18.42
CA PRO A 59 -0.07 -7.67 19.35
C PRO A 59 0.16 -6.92 20.68
N GLY A 60 1.42 -6.64 21.04
CA GLY A 60 1.77 -5.90 22.26
C GLY A 60 1.90 -4.39 22.06
N GLU A 61 1.64 -3.89 20.85
CA GLU A 61 1.79 -2.47 20.52
C GLU A 61 0.43 -1.84 20.25
N SER A 62 0.29 -0.59 20.69
CA SER A 62 -0.88 0.24 20.38
C SER A 62 -0.51 1.24 19.29
N PHE A 63 -1.42 1.42 18.34
CA PHE A 63 -1.22 2.30 17.19
C PHE A 63 -2.35 3.32 17.11
N ASP A 64 -2.02 4.57 16.82
CA ASP A 64 -3.01 5.55 16.42
C ASP A 64 -3.32 5.38 14.92
N LEU A 65 -4.51 4.82 14.67
CA LEU A 65 -5.01 4.50 13.34
C LEU A 65 -6.24 5.34 12.97
N THR A 66 -6.52 6.39 13.73
CA THR A 66 -7.62 7.30 13.43
C THR A 66 -7.32 8.08 12.16
N ALA A 67 -8.35 8.33 11.34
CA ALA A 67 -8.31 9.46 10.42
C ALA A 67 -8.27 10.69 11.34
N GLY A 68 -7.19 11.49 11.28
CA GLY A 68 -6.92 12.56 12.26
C GLY A 68 -8.10 13.53 12.49
N GLU A 69 -7.99 14.33 13.56
CA GLU A 69 -8.96 15.37 13.91
C GLU A 69 -9.37 16.28 12.73
#